data_AF-B1LHG9-F1
#
_entry.id   AF-B1LHG9-F1
#
_cell.length_a   1.000
_cell.length_b   1.000
_cell.length_c   1.000
_cell.angle_alpha   90.00
_cell.angle_beta   90.00
_cell.angle_gamma   90.00
#
_symmetry.space_group_name_H-M   'P 1'
#
loop_
_entity.id
_entity.type
_entity.pdbx_description
1 polymer ?
#
loop_
_entity_poly.entity_id
_entity_poly.type
_entity_poly.pdbx_seq_one_letter_code
_entity_poly.pdbx_strand_id
1 'polypeptide(L)'
;MDHLPIFCQLRDRDCLIVGGGDVAERKARLLLDAGARLTVNALAFIPQFTAWADAGMLTLVEGPFDESLLDTCWLAIAATDDDALNQRVSEAAEARRIFCNVVDAPKAASFIMPSIIDRSPLMVAVSSGGTSPVLARLLREKLESLLPLHLGQVAKYAGQLRGRVKQQFATMGERRRFWEKLFVNDRLAQSLANNDQKAITETTEQLINEPLDHRGEVVLVGAGPGDAGLLTLKGLQQIQQADVVVYDRLVSDDIMNLVRRDADRVFVGKRAGYHCVPQEEINQILLREAQKGKRVVRLKGGDPFIFGRGGEELETLCNAGIPFSVVPGITAASGCSAYSGIPLTHRDYAQSVRLITGHLKTGGELDWENLAAEKQTLVFYMGLNQAATIQQKLIEHGMPGEMPVAIVENGTAVTQRVIDGTLTQLGELAQQMNSPSLIIIGRVVGLRDKLNWFSNH
;
A
#
# COMPACT_ATOMS: atom_id res chain seq x y z
N MET A 1 21.70 -24.22 14.51
CA MET A 1 21.33 -22.79 14.52
C MET A 1 22.66 -22.05 14.55
N ASP A 2 23.04 -21.44 13.44
CA ASP A 2 24.40 -20.91 13.27
C ASP A 2 24.56 -19.50 13.85
N HIS A 3 23.44 -18.78 13.99
CA HIS A 3 23.37 -17.44 14.57
C HIS A 3 22.19 -17.36 15.55
N LEU A 4 22.39 -16.71 16.70
CA LEU A 4 21.33 -16.44 17.68
C LEU A 4 20.78 -15.02 17.45
N PRO A 5 19.51 -14.86 17.01
CA PRO A 5 18.92 -13.54 16.86
C PRO A 5 18.62 -12.92 18.22
N ILE A 6 19.10 -11.69 18.45
CA ILE A 6 18.84 -10.90 19.64
C ILE A 6 18.40 -9.49 19.25
N PHE A 7 17.64 -8.82 20.12
CA PHE A 7 17.19 -7.44 19.93
C PHE A 7 17.87 -6.57 20.99
N CYS A 8 18.80 -5.72 20.55
CA CYS A 8 19.61 -4.89 21.44
C CYS A 8 18.91 -3.57 21.77
N GLN A 9 18.91 -3.18 23.04
CA GLN A 9 18.59 -1.80 23.43
C GLN A 9 19.86 -0.96 23.21
N LEU A 10 19.89 -0.10 22.20
CA LEU A 10 21.08 0.72 21.90
C LEU A 10 20.98 2.16 22.40
N ARG A 11 19.82 2.56 22.95
CA ARG A 11 19.65 3.92 23.51
C ARG A 11 20.80 4.28 24.46
N ASP A 12 21.51 5.34 24.10
CA ASP A 12 22.65 5.94 24.83
C ASP A 12 23.85 4.98 25.04
N ARG A 13 23.97 3.89 24.27
CA ARG A 13 25.13 2.99 24.30
C ARG A 13 26.14 3.33 23.22
N ASP A 14 27.42 3.30 23.59
CA ASP A 14 28.54 3.53 22.66
C ASP A 14 28.57 2.48 21.56
N CYS A 15 28.54 2.96 20.33
CA CYS A 15 28.72 2.14 19.13
C CYS A 15 29.72 2.83 18.19
N LEU A 16 30.58 2.03 17.55
CA LEU A 16 31.57 2.52 16.60
C LEU A 16 31.24 2.05 15.18
N ILE A 17 31.31 2.97 14.23
CA ILE A 17 31.44 2.66 12.81
C ILE A 17 32.83 3.07 12.34
N VAL A 18 33.50 2.19 11.61
CA VAL A 18 34.73 2.51 10.87
C VAL A 18 34.41 2.57 9.38
N GLY A 19 34.56 3.75 8.78
CA GLY A 19 34.18 4.06 7.40
C GLY A 19 33.30 5.31 7.30
N GLY A 20 33.44 6.07 6.21
CA GLY A 20 32.78 7.36 6.01
C GLY A 20 32.03 7.51 4.69
N GLY A 21 31.82 6.41 3.95
CA GLY A 21 31.09 6.36 2.68
C GLY A 21 29.60 5.98 2.81
N ASP A 22 28.95 5.71 1.67
CA ASP A 22 27.52 5.39 1.61
C ASP A 22 27.13 4.08 2.33
N VAL A 23 28.05 3.12 2.43
CA VAL A 23 27.83 1.89 3.21
C VAL A 23 27.76 2.22 4.70
N ALA A 24 28.72 3.00 5.20
CA ALA A 24 28.76 3.46 6.58
C ALA A 24 27.56 4.34 6.93
N GLU A 25 27.14 5.24 6.02
CA GLU A 25 25.96 6.11 6.21
C GLU A 25 24.68 5.30 6.46
N ARG A 26 24.44 4.25 5.67
CA ARG A 26 23.26 3.38 5.84
C ARG A 26 23.26 2.67 7.19
N LYS A 27 24.44 2.30 7.71
CA LYS A 27 24.58 1.69 9.04
C LYS A 27 24.41 2.72 10.15
N ALA A 28 24.99 3.90 9.98
CA ALA A 28 24.88 5.02 10.92
C ALA A 28 23.41 5.41 11.12
N ARG A 29 22.64 5.55 10.04
CA ARG A 29 21.20 5.83 10.10
C ARG A 29 20.44 4.83 10.97
N LEU A 30 20.66 3.54 10.76
CA LEU A 30 20.01 2.49 11.54
C LEU A 30 20.39 2.52 13.04
N LEU A 31 21.67 2.80 13.33
CA LEU A 31 22.17 2.96 14.70
C LEU A 31 21.61 4.22 15.39
N LEU A 32 21.50 5.33 14.66
CA LEU A 32 20.87 6.57 15.13
C LEU A 32 19.37 6.35 15.42
N ASP A 33 18.65 5.68 14.53
CA ASP A 33 17.23 5.35 14.72
C ASP A 33 17.01 4.46 15.97
N ALA A 34 17.98 3.58 16.28
CA ALA A 34 17.99 2.77 17.50
C ALA A 34 18.43 3.54 18.77
N GLY A 35 18.85 4.80 18.63
CA GLY A 35 19.28 5.69 19.72
C GLY A 35 20.72 5.48 20.19
N ALA A 36 21.59 4.86 19.39
CA ALA A 36 23.00 4.66 19.75
C ALA A 36 23.74 5.98 19.98
N ARG A 37 24.65 5.99 20.96
CA ARG A 37 25.67 7.04 21.07
C ARG A 37 26.78 6.73 20.07
N LEU A 38 26.63 7.27 18.87
CA LEU A 38 27.40 6.86 17.70
C LEU A 38 28.69 7.68 17.53
N THR A 39 29.81 6.96 17.42
CA THR A 39 31.08 7.50 16.93
C THR A 39 31.37 6.90 15.55
N VAL A 40 31.80 7.75 14.62
CA VAL A 40 32.20 7.33 13.26
C VAL A 40 33.63 7.74 13.03
N ASN A 41 34.50 6.78 12.75
CA ASN A 41 35.91 6.99 12.45
C ASN A 41 36.19 6.68 10.97
N ALA A 42 36.81 7.62 10.27
CA ALA A 42 37.17 7.45 8.87
C ALA A 42 38.26 8.45 8.44
N LEU A 43 38.96 8.14 7.36
CA LEU A 43 39.92 9.07 6.74
C LEU A 43 39.25 10.28 6.07
N ALA A 44 37.99 10.12 5.66
CA ALA A 44 37.16 11.15 5.05
C ALA A 44 35.68 10.78 5.21
N PHE A 45 34.79 11.77 5.18
CA PHE A 45 33.35 11.59 5.36
C PHE A 45 32.56 12.20 4.20
N ILE A 46 31.48 11.53 3.79
CA ILE A 46 30.49 12.13 2.89
C ILE A 46 29.68 13.21 3.63
N PRO A 47 29.07 14.19 2.91
CA PRO A 47 28.42 15.36 3.52
C PRO A 47 27.35 15.05 4.58
N GLN A 48 26.68 13.91 4.49
CA GLN A 48 25.64 13.50 5.44
C GLN A 48 26.17 13.34 6.87
N PHE A 49 27.41 12.89 7.04
CA PHE A 49 28.03 12.73 8.35
C PHE A 49 28.32 14.08 9.01
N THR A 50 28.83 15.05 8.25
CA THR A 50 29.04 16.42 8.73
C THR A 50 27.72 17.03 9.17
N ALA A 51 26.65 16.87 8.37
CA ALA A 51 25.32 17.37 8.73
C ALA A 51 24.79 16.74 10.04
N TRP A 52 25.03 15.45 10.28
CA TRP A 52 24.67 14.80 11.54
C TRP A 52 25.53 15.24 12.73
N ALA A 53 26.82 15.47 12.52
CA ALA A 53 27.73 15.98 13.54
C ALA A 53 27.35 17.42 13.96
N ASP A 54 27.07 18.30 12.98
CA ASP A 54 26.64 19.68 13.21
C ASP A 54 25.30 19.75 13.97
N ALA A 55 24.43 18.76 13.75
CA ALA A 55 23.17 18.58 14.49
C ALA A 55 23.35 17.90 15.87
N GLY A 56 24.57 17.57 16.28
CA GLY A 56 24.87 16.91 17.55
C GLY A 56 24.39 15.46 17.65
N MET A 57 24.15 14.79 16.51
CA MET A 57 23.61 13.42 16.48
C MET A 57 24.68 12.34 16.65
N LEU A 58 25.94 12.63 16.34
CA LEU A 58 27.05 11.69 16.40
C LEU A 58 28.39 12.43 16.60
N THR A 59 29.44 11.68 16.89
CA THR A 59 30.83 12.19 16.94
C THR A 59 31.63 11.66 15.76
N LEU A 60 32.33 12.56 15.06
CA LEU A 60 33.26 12.18 13.99
C LEU A 60 34.70 12.18 14.52
N VAL A 61 35.45 11.15 14.17
CA VAL A 61 36.88 11.05 14.43
C VAL A 61 37.59 10.87 13.09
N GLU A 62 38.03 11.98 12.51
CA GLU A 62 38.76 11.97 11.24
C GLU A 62 40.19 11.45 11.46
N GLY A 63 40.57 10.43 10.70
CA GLY A 63 41.89 9.81 10.80
C GLY A 63 41.87 8.29 10.57
N PRO A 64 43.05 7.65 10.67
CA PRO A 64 43.12 6.19 10.62
C PRO A 64 42.39 5.55 11.80
N PHE A 65 42.10 4.25 11.68
CA PHE A 65 41.48 3.50 12.76
C PHE A 65 42.35 3.47 14.02
N ASP A 66 41.76 3.98 15.10
CA ASP A 66 42.30 3.96 16.46
C ASP A 66 41.55 2.92 17.29
N GLU A 67 42.25 1.86 17.70
CA GLU A 67 41.67 0.77 18.49
C GLU A 67 41.14 1.22 19.86
N SER A 68 41.64 2.33 20.41
CA SER A 68 41.15 2.85 21.70
C SER A 68 39.70 3.33 21.63
N LEU A 69 39.20 3.66 20.43
CA LEU A 69 37.79 4.00 20.20
C LEU A 69 36.84 2.85 20.53
N LEU A 70 37.34 1.61 20.58
CA LEU A 70 36.54 0.44 20.96
C LEU A 70 36.45 0.23 22.47
N ASP A 71 37.25 0.92 23.30
CA ASP A 71 37.41 0.55 24.72
C ASP A 71 36.11 0.66 25.54
N THR A 72 35.16 1.51 25.14
CA THR A 72 33.84 1.63 25.78
C THR A 72 32.67 1.11 24.92
N CYS A 73 32.95 0.60 23.71
CA CYS A 73 31.95 0.25 22.73
C CYS A 73 31.21 -1.06 23.07
N TRP A 74 29.92 -1.09 22.75
CA TRP A 74 29.07 -2.28 22.83
C TRP A 74 28.95 -3.02 21.50
N LEU A 75 29.08 -2.29 20.40
CA LEU A 75 28.88 -2.79 19.04
C LEU A 75 29.81 -2.04 18.09
N ALA A 76 30.43 -2.78 17.17
CA ALA A 76 31.31 -2.24 16.13
C ALA A 76 30.81 -2.63 14.73
N ILE A 77 30.97 -1.76 13.75
CA ILE A 77 30.73 -2.07 12.34
C ILE A 77 31.91 -1.61 11.49
N ALA A 78 32.54 -2.54 10.79
CA ALA A 78 33.56 -2.28 9.79
C ALA A 78 32.88 -2.12 8.42
N ALA A 79 32.89 -0.89 7.90
CA ALA A 79 32.15 -0.47 6.70
C ALA A 79 33.05 0.31 5.74
N THR A 80 34.28 -0.17 5.55
CA THR A 80 35.25 0.39 4.60
C THR A 80 35.40 -0.49 3.36
N ASP A 81 35.98 0.05 2.29
CA ASP A 81 36.34 -0.73 1.09
C ASP A 81 37.70 -1.44 1.24
N ASP A 82 38.35 -1.35 2.41
CA ASP A 82 39.64 -1.98 2.72
C ASP A 82 39.43 -3.22 3.59
N ASP A 83 39.54 -4.40 2.99
CA ASP A 83 39.41 -5.69 3.66
C ASP A 83 40.42 -5.88 4.80
N ALA A 84 41.65 -5.40 4.65
CA ALA A 84 42.68 -5.53 5.67
C ALA A 84 42.36 -4.65 6.89
N LEU A 85 41.86 -3.44 6.64
CA LEU A 85 41.35 -2.57 7.70
C LEU A 85 40.12 -3.18 8.39
N ASN A 86 39.17 -3.69 7.61
CA ASN A 86 37.97 -4.32 8.13
C ASN A 86 38.30 -5.53 9.02
N GLN A 87 39.27 -6.34 8.62
CA GLN A 87 39.77 -7.47 9.42
C GLN A 87 40.41 -6.99 10.74
N ARG A 88 41.24 -5.93 10.70
CA ARG A 88 41.83 -5.33 11.92
C ARG A 88 40.76 -4.83 12.89
N VAL A 89 39.70 -4.19 12.38
CA VAL A 89 38.57 -3.74 13.21
C VAL A 89 37.86 -4.93 13.86
N SER A 90 37.63 -6.01 13.09
CA SER A 90 37.00 -7.25 13.60
C SER A 90 37.84 -7.89 14.71
N GLU A 91 39.15 -8.05 14.49
CA GLU A 91 40.07 -8.64 15.48
C GLU A 91 40.17 -7.80 16.76
N ALA A 92 40.26 -6.47 16.62
CA ALA A 92 40.34 -5.56 17.76
C ALA A 92 39.05 -5.57 18.60
N ALA A 93 37.90 -5.73 17.96
CA ALA A 93 36.60 -5.88 18.63
C ALA A 93 36.48 -7.24 19.32
N GLU A 94 36.87 -8.33 18.66
CA GLU A 94 36.84 -9.70 19.22
C GLU A 94 37.75 -9.81 20.45
N ALA A 95 38.95 -9.20 20.42
CA ALA A 95 39.87 -9.16 21.57
C ALA A 95 39.24 -8.49 22.81
N ARG A 96 38.26 -7.61 22.61
CA ARG A 96 37.50 -6.91 23.67
C ARG A 96 36.12 -7.56 23.96
N ARG A 97 35.75 -8.63 23.25
CA ARG A 97 34.44 -9.31 23.27
C ARG A 97 33.28 -8.39 22.85
N ILE A 98 33.54 -7.54 21.86
CA ILE A 98 32.56 -6.61 21.29
C ILE A 98 31.95 -7.24 20.05
N PHE A 99 30.62 -7.22 19.91
CA PHE A 99 29.99 -7.71 18.70
C PHE A 99 30.36 -6.81 17.51
N CYS A 100 31.05 -7.37 16.51
CA CYS A 100 31.47 -6.69 15.29
C CYS A 100 30.75 -7.24 14.05
N ASN A 101 30.22 -6.34 13.22
CA ASN A 101 29.76 -6.65 11.87
C ASN A 101 30.78 -6.15 10.85
N VAL A 102 31.29 -7.05 10.02
CA VAL A 102 32.04 -6.68 8.83
C VAL A 102 31.08 -6.67 7.65
N VAL A 103 30.90 -5.50 7.04
CA VAL A 103 30.06 -5.39 5.85
C VAL A 103 30.72 -6.17 4.70
N ASP A 104 29.91 -6.89 3.92
CA ASP A 104 30.34 -7.76 2.82
C ASP A 104 31.16 -9.01 3.18
N ALA A 105 31.56 -9.18 4.45
CA ALA A 105 32.21 -10.41 4.94
C ALA A 105 31.45 -11.03 6.15
N PRO A 106 30.21 -11.55 5.96
CA PRO A 106 29.38 -12.04 7.06
C PRO A 106 30.01 -13.18 7.88
N LYS A 107 30.96 -13.93 7.31
CA LYS A 107 31.70 -15.01 7.99
C LYS A 107 32.85 -14.51 8.87
N ALA A 108 33.34 -13.30 8.63
CA ALA A 108 34.40 -12.65 9.41
C ALA A 108 33.84 -11.77 10.54
N ALA A 109 32.51 -11.76 10.69
CA ALA A 109 31.78 -10.97 11.66
C ALA A 109 31.32 -11.83 12.83
N SER A 110 31.24 -11.26 14.03
CA SER A 110 30.61 -11.93 15.19
C SER A 110 29.08 -11.74 15.21
N PHE A 111 28.54 -10.84 14.38
CA PHE A 111 27.10 -10.75 14.11
C PHE A 111 26.79 -10.29 12.68
N ILE A 112 25.60 -10.68 12.21
CA ILE A 112 25.08 -10.29 10.88
C ILE A 112 23.94 -9.31 11.09
N MET A 113 23.98 -8.18 10.39
CA MET A 113 22.87 -7.23 10.36
C MET A 113 21.70 -7.83 9.55
N PRO A 114 20.54 -8.11 10.18
CA PRO A 114 19.40 -8.67 9.47
C PRO A 114 18.68 -7.60 8.61
N SER A 115 17.81 -8.05 7.72
CA SER A 115 16.76 -7.20 7.17
C SER A 115 15.72 -6.93 8.25
N ILE A 116 15.42 -5.66 8.52
CA ILE A 116 14.53 -5.23 9.60
C ILE A 116 13.22 -4.70 9.02
N ILE A 117 12.10 -5.07 9.66
CA ILE A 117 10.79 -4.47 9.49
C ILE A 117 10.44 -3.81 10.82
N ASP A 118 10.26 -2.49 10.80
CA ASP A 118 10.00 -1.70 12.00
C ASP A 118 8.52 -1.31 12.12
N ARG A 119 7.89 -1.75 13.21
CA ARG A 119 6.57 -1.33 13.69
C ARG A 119 6.67 -1.08 15.20
N SER A 120 7.73 -0.39 15.64
CA SER A 120 8.11 -0.23 17.04
C SER A 120 6.92 0.06 17.95
N PRO A 121 6.74 -0.71 19.06
CA PRO A 121 7.71 -1.64 19.65
C PRO A 121 7.71 -3.05 19.04
N LEU A 122 6.86 -3.34 18.05
CA LEU A 122 6.90 -4.61 17.31
C LEU A 122 7.99 -4.53 16.24
N MET A 123 8.87 -5.51 16.19
CA MET A 123 9.91 -5.56 15.18
C MET A 123 10.05 -7.00 14.66
N VAL A 124 10.39 -7.13 13.37
CA VAL A 124 10.68 -8.42 12.74
C VAL A 124 12.04 -8.34 12.06
N ALA A 125 12.87 -9.36 12.27
CA ALA A 125 14.19 -9.49 11.67
C ALA A 125 14.23 -10.73 10.77
N VAL A 126 14.73 -10.56 9.54
CA VAL A 126 14.92 -11.64 8.57
C VAL A 126 16.39 -11.73 8.19
N SER A 127 17.00 -12.91 8.34
CA SER A 127 18.37 -13.18 7.93
C SER A 127 18.49 -14.58 7.38
N SER A 128 19.33 -14.75 6.37
CA SER A 128 19.76 -16.04 5.82
C SER A 128 21.18 -16.42 6.25
N GLY A 129 21.73 -15.75 7.29
CA GLY A 129 23.12 -15.96 7.70
C GLY A 129 24.13 -15.49 6.65
N GLY A 130 23.75 -14.54 5.79
CA GLY A 130 24.57 -14.04 4.68
C GLY A 130 24.53 -14.89 3.41
N THR A 131 23.85 -16.05 3.40
CA THR A 131 23.85 -16.97 2.24
C THR A 131 22.90 -16.55 1.12
N SER A 132 21.85 -15.79 1.44
CA SER A 132 20.82 -15.38 0.47
C SER A 132 20.27 -14.00 0.80
N PRO A 133 21.07 -12.93 0.62
CA PRO A 133 20.64 -11.56 0.90
C PRO A 133 19.43 -11.12 0.06
N VAL A 134 19.35 -11.61 -1.19
CA VAL A 134 18.19 -11.34 -2.08
C VAL A 134 16.91 -11.96 -1.51
N LEU A 135 16.96 -13.19 -1.00
CA LEU A 135 15.81 -13.83 -0.37
C LEU A 135 15.35 -13.09 0.89
N ALA A 136 16.30 -12.66 1.73
CA ALA A 136 15.99 -11.86 2.93
C ALA A 136 15.29 -10.54 2.55
N ARG A 137 15.73 -9.88 1.46
CA ARG A 137 15.08 -8.68 0.92
C ARG A 137 13.66 -8.96 0.41
N LEU A 138 13.45 -10.06 -0.33
CA LEU A 138 12.12 -10.45 -0.84
C LEU A 138 11.14 -10.75 0.31
N LEU A 139 11.60 -11.46 1.34
CA LEU A 139 10.80 -11.73 2.54
C LEU A 139 10.49 -10.43 3.31
N ARG A 140 11.46 -9.53 3.44
CA ARG A 140 11.23 -8.21 4.05
C ARG A 140 10.12 -7.45 3.32
N GLU A 141 10.17 -7.40 2.00
CA GLU A 141 9.16 -6.73 1.17
C GLU A 141 7.77 -7.33 1.37
N LYS A 142 7.65 -8.67 1.42
CA LYS A 142 6.37 -9.33 1.72
C LYS A 142 5.88 -8.99 3.13
N LEU A 143 6.73 -9.04 4.15
CA LEU A 143 6.33 -8.73 5.52
C LEU A 143 5.92 -7.26 5.70
N GLU A 144 6.61 -6.32 5.04
CA GLU A 144 6.23 -4.90 5.02
C GLU A 144 4.81 -4.71 4.46
N SER A 145 4.45 -5.45 3.40
CA SER A 145 3.10 -5.40 2.83
C SER A 145 2.01 -5.97 3.75
N LEU A 146 2.37 -6.95 4.59
CA LEU A 146 1.44 -7.66 5.47
C LEU A 146 1.23 -6.96 6.82
N LEU A 147 2.23 -6.26 7.33
CA LEU A 147 2.18 -5.60 8.64
C LEU A 147 1.69 -4.15 8.51
N PRO A 148 0.49 -3.79 9.03
CA PRO A 148 -0.02 -2.43 8.95
C PRO A 148 0.94 -1.41 9.56
N LEU A 149 1.03 -0.22 8.96
CA LEU A 149 1.98 0.83 9.35
C LEU A 149 1.87 1.22 10.84
N HIS A 150 0.65 1.29 11.37
CA HIS A 150 0.36 1.75 12.73
C HIS A 150 0.27 0.63 13.77
N LEU A 151 0.66 -0.60 13.42
CA LEU A 151 0.58 -1.76 14.32
C LEU A 151 1.37 -1.54 15.64
N GLY A 152 2.48 -0.80 15.58
CA GLY A 152 3.26 -0.43 16.75
C GLY A 152 2.50 0.43 17.77
N GLN A 153 1.63 1.31 17.31
CA GLN A 153 0.82 2.15 18.20
C GLN A 153 -0.19 1.29 18.96
N VAL A 154 -0.83 0.34 18.29
CA VAL A 154 -1.73 -0.63 18.92
C VAL A 154 -0.96 -1.52 19.90
N ALA A 155 0.25 -1.98 19.56
CA ALA A 155 1.09 -2.77 20.45
C ALA A 155 1.49 -2.00 21.73
N LYS A 156 1.87 -0.72 21.60
CA LYS A 156 2.15 0.15 22.75
C LYS A 156 0.92 0.36 23.62
N TYR A 157 -0.23 0.62 23.00
CA TYR A 157 -1.50 0.83 23.69
C TYR A 157 -2.01 -0.43 24.40
N ALA A 158 -1.84 -1.61 23.79
CA ALA A 158 -2.18 -2.90 24.39
C ALA A 158 -1.46 -3.13 25.74
N GLY A 159 -0.23 -2.61 25.90
CA GLY A 159 0.49 -2.62 27.18
C GLY A 159 -0.27 -1.90 28.30
N GLN A 160 -0.94 -0.79 27.99
CA GLN A 160 -1.72 0.01 28.94
C GLN A 160 -3.05 -0.68 29.31
N LEU A 161 -3.67 -1.40 28.37
CA LEU A 161 -4.94 -2.10 28.60
C LEU A 161 -4.81 -3.43 29.34
N ARG A 162 -3.60 -3.98 29.48
CA ARG A 162 -3.35 -5.32 30.02
C ARG A 162 -4.02 -5.58 31.37
N GLY A 163 -3.96 -4.60 32.28
CA GLY A 163 -4.57 -4.71 33.61
C GLY A 163 -6.09 -4.84 33.53
N ARG A 164 -6.73 -3.97 32.75
CA ARG A 164 -8.18 -3.95 32.54
C ARG A 164 -8.70 -5.20 31.85
N VAL A 165 -8.00 -5.67 30.81
CA VAL A 165 -8.33 -6.92 30.09
C VAL A 165 -8.30 -8.14 31.03
N LYS A 166 -7.33 -8.19 31.96
CA LYS A 166 -7.24 -9.26 32.96
C LYS A 166 -8.38 -9.23 33.98
N GLN A 167 -8.93 -8.06 34.27
CA GLN A 167 -10.08 -7.91 35.17
C GLN A 167 -11.40 -8.28 34.47
N GLN A 168 -11.57 -7.88 33.20
CA GLN A 168 -12.79 -8.13 32.43
C GLN A 168 -12.96 -9.59 31.99
N PHE A 169 -11.87 -10.23 31.54
CA PHE A 169 -11.92 -11.57 30.95
C PHE A 169 -11.14 -12.57 31.81
N ALA A 170 -11.87 -13.45 32.50
CA ALA A 170 -11.30 -14.37 33.48
C ALA A 170 -10.42 -15.46 32.81
N THR A 171 -10.86 -16.01 31.68
CA THR A 171 -10.16 -17.13 31.07
C THR A 171 -9.01 -16.68 30.15
N MET A 172 -8.04 -17.55 29.92
CA MET A 172 -6.96 -17.27 28.96
C MET A 172 -7.49 -17.21 27.51
N GLY A 173 -8.49 -18.04 27.19
CA GLY A 173 -9.11 -18.09 25.85
C GLY A 173 -9.83 -16.80 25.48
N GLU A 174 -10.62 -16.25 26.41
CA GLU A 174 -11.31 -14.95 26.21
C GLU A 174 -10.29 -13.82 26.00
N ARG A 175 -9.27 -13.75 26.86
CA ARG A 175 -8.20 -12.75 26.73
C ARG A 175 -7.49 -12.83 25.39
N ARG A 176 -7.20 -14.05 24.90
CA ARG A 176 -6.59 -14.26 23.58
C ARG A 176 -7.50 -13.73 22.46
N ARG A 177 -8.79 -14.07 22.46
CA ARG A 177 -9.75 -13.61 21.45
C ARG A 177 -9.92 -12.09 21.45
N PHE A 178 -9.90 -11.47 22.64
CA PHE A 178 -9.89 -10.02 22.78
C PHE A 178 -8.64 -9.40 22.12
N TRP A 179 -7.45 -9.93 22.41
CA TRP A 179 -6.22 -9.43 21.79
C TRP A 179 -6.21 -9.62 20.27
N GLU A 180 -6.70 -10.76 19.78
CA GLU A 180 -6.87 -11.00 18.35
C GLU A 180 -7.83 -9.96 17.72
N LYS A 181 -8.93 -9.60 18.40
CA LYS A 181 -9.86 -8.54 17.96
C LYS A 181 -9.21 -7.15 17.99
N LEU A 182 -8.43 -6.85 19.03
CA LEU A 182 -7.80 -5.54 19.22
C LEU A 182 -6.67 -5.28 18.22
N PHE A 183 -5.79 -6.26 17.98
CA PHE A 183 -4.63 -6.09 17.10
C PHE A 183 -4.98 -5.96 15.61
N VAL A 184 -6.19 -6.36 15.21
CA VAL A 184 -6.70 -6.21 13.85
C VAL A 184 -7.67 -5.04 13.70
N ASN A 185 -7.95 -4.28 14.77
CA ASN A 185 -8.90 -3.17 14.70
C ASN A 185 -8.25 -1.92 14.08
N ASP A 186 -8.51 -1.70 12.79
CA ASP A 186 -7.89 -0.60 12.04
C ASP A 186 -8.38 0.78 12.48
N ARG A 187 -9.62 0.88 12.97
CA ARG A 187 -10.15 2.14 13.51
C ARG A 187 -9.37 2.58 14.73
N LEU A 188 -9.12 1.68 15.68
CA LEU A 188 -8.29 1.96 16.85
C LEU A 188 -6.86 2.34 16.43
N ALA A 189 -6.26 1.59 15.51
CA ALA A 189 -4.93 1.89 14.99
C ALA A 189 -4.87 3.30 14.36
N GLN A 190 -5.87 3.67 13.58
CA GLN A 190 -5.96 4.98 12.94
C GLN A 190 -6.23 6.10 13.95
N SER A 191 -7.13 5.88 14.93
CA SER A 191 -7.40 6.87 15.99
C SER A 191 -6.16 7.12 16.85
N LEU A 192 -5.38 6.07 17.15
CA LEU A 192 -4.07 6.20 17.80
C LEU A 192 -3.08 7.00 16.96
N ALA A 193 -3.02 6.75 15.64
CA ALA A 193 -2.14 7.49 14.73
C ALA A 193 -2.51 8.97 14.62
N ASN A 194 -3.81 9.25 14.64
CA ASN A 194 -4.37 10.60 14.55
C ASN A 194 -4.38 11.35 15.89
N ASN A 195 -3.96 10.71 17.00
CA ASN A 195 -4.09 11.23 18.37
C ASN A 195 -5.53 11.65 18.75
N ASP A 196 -6.55 10.99 18.20
CA ASP A 196 -7.95 11.28 18.49
C ASP A 196 -8.39 10.60 19.80
N GLN A 197 -8.16 11.27 20.92
CA GLN A 197 -8.44 10.73 22.26
C GLN A 197 -9.88 10.31 22.45
N LYS A 198 -10.83 11.01 21.82
CA LYS A 198 -12.25 10.69 21.90
C LYS A 198 -12.51 9.36 21.19
N ALA A 199 -12.09 9.23 19.94
CA ALA A 199 -12.29 8.00 19.17
C ALA A 199 -11.51 6.81 19.75
N ILE A 200 -10.31 7.03 20.29
CA ILE A 200 -9.53 5.99 21.01
C ILE A 200 -10.36 5.46 22.18
N THR A 201 -10.89 6.35 23.02
CA THR A 201 -11.68 5.98 24.20
C THR A 201 -12.95 5.23 23.79
N GLU A 202 -13.75 5.80 22.87
CA GLU A 202 -15.00 5.20 22.40
C GLU A 202 -14.78 3.82 21.79
N THR A 203 -13.80 3.67 20.90
CA THR A 203 -13.47 2.39 20.25
C THR A 203 -12.97 1.38 21.29
N THR A 204 -12.15 1.80 22.26
CA THR A 204 -11.65 0.92 23.32
C THR A 204 -12.77 0.41 24.22
N GLU A 205 -13.68 1.30 24.64
CA GLU A 205 -14.86 0.92 25.42
C GLU A 205 -15.74 -0.07 24.64
N GLN A 206 -15.98 0.20 23.35
CA GLN A 206 -16.74 -0.69 22.48
C GLN A 206 -16.09 -2.08 22.40
N LEU A 207 -14.77 -2.16 22.17
CA LEU A 207 -14.04 -3.43 22.09
C LEU A 207 -14.12 -4.26 23.37
N ILE A 208 -14.11 -3.62 24.54
CA ILE A 208 -14.15 -4.28 25.85
C ILE A 208 -15.56 -4.74 26.24
N ASN A 209 -16.59 -3.94 25.88
CA ASN A 209 -17.97 -4.17 26.30
C ASN A 209 -18.80 -5.00 25.32
N GLU A 210 -18.44 -5.03 24.03
CA GLU A 210 -19.10 -5.88 23.05
C GLU A 210 -18.80 -7.37 23.25
N PRO A 211 -19.69 -8.28 22.81
CA PRO A 211 -19.38 -9.69 22.72
C PRO A 211 -18.05 -9.92 21.99
N LEU A 212 -17.20 -10.80 22.55
CA LEU A 212 -15.87 -11.08 22.00
C LEU A 212 -15.89 -11.56 20.55
N ASP A 213 -17.00 -12.17 20.14
CA ASP A 213 -17.25 -12.65 18.77
C ASP A 213 -17.75 -11.57 17.81
N HIS A 214 -18.29 -10.47 18.32
CA HIS A 214 -18.74 -9.39 17.46
C HIS A 214 -17.55 -8.56 17.01
N ARG A 215 -17.28 -8.55 15.72
CA ARG A 215 -16.32 -7.69 15.02
C ARG A 215 -17.00 -6.96 13.86
N GLY A 216 -18.28 -6.64 14.04
CA GLY A 216 -19.16 -6.11 13.00
C GLY A 216 -18.67 -4.78 12.48
N GLU A 217 -18.06 -4.78 11.29
CA GLU A 217 -17.63 -3.59 10.58
C GLU A 217 -17.67 -3.83 9.07
N VAL A 218 -17.75 -2.75 8.29
CA VAL A 218 -17.68 -2.82 6.83
C VAL A 218 -16.51 -2.00 6.30
N VAL A 219 -15.70 -2.61 5.44
CA VAL A 219 -14.61 -1.91 4.77
C VAL A 219 -14.84 -1.94 3.26
N LEU A 220 -15.04 -0.77 2.66
CA LEU A 220 -15.06 -0.65 1.19
C LEU A 220 -13.62 -0.62 0.68
N VAL A 221 -13.27 -1.53 -0.22
CA VAL A 221 -11.91 -1.65 -0.75
C VAL A 221 -11.96 -1.56 -2.26
N GLY A 222 -11.19 -0.62 -2.82
CA GLY A 222 -10.91 -0.55 -4.24
C GLY A 222 -9.91 -1.64 -4.66
N ALA A 223 -10.36 -2.55 -5.52
CA ALA A 223 -9.57 -3.67 -6.01
C ALA A 223 -8.54 -3.28 -7.08
N GLY A 224 -8.62 -2.04 -7.59
CA GLY A 224 -7.90 -1.67 -8.79
C GLY A 224 -8.60 -2.16 -10.07
N PRO A 225 -8.03 -1.86 -11.26
CA PRO A 225 -8.68 -2.10 -12.54
C PRO A 225 -8.53 -3.54 -13.08
N GLY A 226 -7.68 -4.37 -12.47
CA GLY A 226 -7.50 -5.76 -12.88
C GLY A 226 -6.24 -6.39 -12.28
N ASP A 227 -5.07 -5.78 -12.52
CA ASP A 227 -3.79 -6.27 -12.01
C ASP A 227 -3.76 -6.29 -10.48
N ALA A 228 -3.47 -7.47 -9.91
CA ALA A 228 -3.33 -7.67 -8.48
C ALA A 228 -2.19 -6.84 -7.85
N GLY A 229 -1.19 -6.45 -8.63
CA GLY A 229 -0.11 -5.54 -8.21
C GLY A 229 -0.57 -4.09 -7.96
N LEU A 230 -1.77 -3.72 -8.42
CA LEU A 230 -2.38 -2.41 -8.20
C LEU A 230 -3.29 -2.36 -6.96
N LEU A 231 -3.46 -3.48 -6.26
CA LEU A 231 -4.10 -3.48 -4.95
C LEU A 231 -3.23 -2.73 -3.94
N THR A 232 -3.84 -1.82 -3.19
CA THR A 232 -3.10 -1.10 -2.14
C THR A 232 -2.68 -2.05 -1.01
N LEU A 233 -1.57 -1.74 -0.33
CA LEU A 233 -1.11 -2.54 0.81
C LEU A 233 -2.20 -2.66 1.89
N LYS A 234 -2.91 -1.56 2.17
CA LYS A 234 -4.05 -1.55 3.10
C LYS A 234 -5.17 -2.45 2.57
N GLY A 235 -5.50 -2.39 1.28
CA GLY A 235 -6.51 -3.26 0.66
C GLY A 235 -6.20 -4.75 0.83
N LEU A 236 -4.94 -5.15 0.58
CA LEU A 236 -4.45 -6.51 0.82
C LEU A 236 -4.62 -6.93 2.29
N GLN A 237 -4.25 -6.05 3.23
CA GLN A 237 -4.41 -6.31 4.67
C GLN A 237 -5.88 -6.50 5.05
N GLN A 238 -6.80 -5.71 4.49
CA GLN A 238 -8.25 -5.84 4.74
C GLN A 238 -8.81 -7.17 4.24
N ILE A 239 -8.52 -7.58 3.01
CA ILE A 239 -9.06 -8.83 2.44
C ILE A 239 -8.50 -10.09 3.12
N GLN A 240 -7.34 -10.00 3.77
CA GLN A 240 -6.77 -11.08 4.57
C GLN A 240 -7.38 -11.19 5.96
N GLN A 241 -8.00 -10.13 6.48
CA GLN A 241 -8.66 -10.10 7.78
C GLN A 241 -10.18 -10.29 7.69
N ALA A 242 -10.76 -10.22 6.49
CA ALA A 242 -12.19 -10.34 6.24
C ALA A 242 -12.78 -11.70 6.66
N ASP A 243 -13.94 -11.67 7.31
CA ASP A 243 -14.76 -12.86 7.53
C ASP A 243 -15.66 -13.17 6.34
N VAL A 244 -16.13 -12.12 5.67
CA VAL A 244 -16.90 -12.21 4.44
C VAL A 244 -16.44 -11.16 3.44
N VAL A 245 -16.30 -11.55 2.18
CA VAL A 245 -15.97 -10.67 1.06
C VAL A 245 -17.15 -10.61 0.10
N VAL A 246 -17.74 -9.43 -0.04
CA VAL A 246 -18.80 -9.13 -1.00
C VAL A 246 -18.16 -8.48 -2.23
N TYR A 247 -18.24 -9.12 -3.38
CA TYR A 247 -17.52 -8.72 -4.59
C TYR A 247 -18.40 -8.81 -5.84
N ASP A 248 -18.01 -8.09 -6.89
CA ASP A 248 -18.73 -8.08 -8.17
C ASP A 248 -17.81 -8.51 -9.33
N ARG A 249 -18.37 -8.50 -10.55
CA ARG A 249 -17.71 -9.00 -11.76
C ARG A 249 -16.44 -8.22 -12.13
N LEU A 250 -16.27 -6.98 -11.66
CA LEU A 250 -15.12 -6.15 -12.02
C LEU A 250 -13.90 -6.39 -11.12
N VAL A 251 -14.03 -7.24 -10.10
CA VAL A 251 -12.90 -7.72 -9.30
C VAL A 251 -12.27 -8.91 -10.01
N SER A 252 -10.97 -8.85 -10.30
CA SER A 252 -10.26 -9.90 -11.02
C SER A 252 -10.08 -11.18 -10.18
N ASP A 253 -9.95 -12.32 -10.86
CA ASP A 253 -9.69 -13.60 -10.21
C ASP A 253 -8.33 -13.57 -9.46
N ASP A 254 -7.34 -12.85 -9.99
CA ASP A 254 -6.03 -12.68 -9.34
C ASP A 254 -6.14 -11.98 -7.99
N ILE A 255 -7.00 -10.95 -7.86
CA ILE A 255 -7.30 -10.32 -6.58
C ILE A 255 -8.05 -11.29 -5.66
N MET A 256 -9.04 -12.03 -6.18
CA MET A 256 -9.81 -12.99 -5.38
C MET A 256 -8.97 -14.16 -4.85
N ASN A 257 -7.84 -14.46 -5.49
CA ASN A 257 -6.85 -15.43 -5.01
C ASN A 257 -6.06 -14.94 -3.79
N LEU A 258 -6.05 -13.64 -3.51
CA LEU A 258 -5.39 -13.03 -2.33
C LEU A 258 -6.30 -12.97 -1.09
N VAL A 259 -7.61 -13.17 -1.27
CA VAL A 259 -8.59 -13.20 -0.18
C VAL A 259 -8.30 -14.36 0.77
N ARG A 260 -8.49 -14.14 2.08
CA ARG A 260 -8.36 -15.19 3.12
C ARG A 260 -9.09 -16.47 2.68
N ARG A 261 -8.39 -17.62 2.75
CA ARG A 261 -8.90 -18.91 2.26
C ARG A 261 -10.26 -19.30 2.85
N ASP A 262 -10.44 -19.02 4.14
CA ASP A 262 -11.62 -19.41 4.91
C ASP A 262 -12.66 -18.28 5.03
N ALA A 263 -12.53 -17.19 4.26
CA ALA A 263 -13.55 -16.15 4.23
C ALA A 263 -14.74 -16.55 3.35
N ASP A 264 -15.95 -16.27 3.82
CA ASP A 264 -17.17 -16.41 3.01
C ASP A 264 -17.09 -15.47 1.80
N ARG A 265 -17.51 -15.93 0.62
CA ARG A 265 -17.49 -15.11 -0.62
C ARG A 265 -18.92 -14.92 -1.13
N VAL A 266 -19.34 -13.67 -1.29
CA VAL A 266 -20.68 -13.32 -1.78
C VAL A 266 -20.54 -12.54 -3.09
N PHE A 267 -20.91 -13.18 -4.20
CA PHE A 267 -20.90 -12.54 -5.51
C PHE A 267 -22.21 -11.76 -5.75
N VAL A 268 -22.10 -10.46 -6.05
CA VAL A 268 -23.25 -9.56 -6.30
C VAL A 268 -23.30 -9.01 -7.73
N GLY A 269 -22.43 -9.49 -8.62
CA GLY A 269 -22.39 -9.06 -10.02
C GLY A 269 -23.45 -9.74 -10.91
N LYS A 270 -23.56 -9.28 -12.15
CA LYS A 270 -24.34 -9.99 -13.20
C LYS A 270 -23.58 -11.26 -13.60
N ARG A 271 -24.20 -12.43 -13.45
CA ARG A 271 -23.78 -13.69 -14.07
C ARG A 271 -24.80 -14.07 -15.14
N ALA A 272 -24.36 -14.68 -16.24
CA ALA A 272 -25.27 -15.28 -17.21
C ALA A 272 -26.19 -16.28 -16.47
N GLY A 273 -27.50 -16.03 -16.46
CA GLY A 273 -28.51 -16.84 -15.75
C GLY A 273 -28.99 -16.29 -14.40
N TYR A 274 -28.38 -15.23 -13.85
CA TYR A 274 -28.84 -14.60 -12.60
C TYR A 274 -29.23 -13.14 -12.84
N HIS A 275 -30.42 -12.76 -12.34
CA HIS A 275 -30.90 -11.38 -12.36
C HIS A 275 -29.92 -10.47 -11.62
N CYS A 276 -29.79 -9.22 -12.10
CA CYS A 276 -28.97 -8.20 -11.46
C CYS A 276 -29.44 -8.02 -10.01
N VAL A 277 -28.55 -8.27 -9.03
CA VAL A 277 -28.84 -7.97 -7.63
C VAL A 277 -29.09 -6.46 -7.53
N PRO A 278 -30.28 -6.01 -7.11
CA PRO A 278 -30.56 -4.60 -6.93
C PRO A 278 -29.58 -3.99 -5.92
N GLN A 279 -29.21 -2.72 -6.11
CA GLN A 279 -28.27 -2.05 -5.19
C GLN A 279 -28.73 -2.12 -3.73
N GLU A 280 -30.04 -1.97 -3.50
CA GLU A 280 -30.60 -2.05 -2.16
C GLU A 280 -30.35 -3.43 -1.52
N GLU A 281 -30.43 -4.51 -2.29
CA GLU A 281 -30.13 -5.85 -1.77
C GLU A 281 -28.65 -6.00 -1.41
N ILE A 282 -27.73 -5.41 -2.20
CA ILE A 282 -26.30 -5.34 -1.87
C ILE A 282 -26.10 -4.60 -0.55
N ASN A 283 -26.74 -3.43 -0.39
CA ASN A 283 -26.66 -2.63 0.83
C ASN A 283 -27.14 -3.44 2.06
N GLN A 284 -28.26 -4.16 1.91
CA GLN A 284 -28.81 -5.01 2.96
C GLN A 284 -27.92 -6.22 3.29
N ILE A 285 -27.20 -6.80 2.31
CA ILE A 285 -26.22 -7.87 2.57
C ILE A 285 -25.10 -7.34 3.47
N LEU A 286 -24.51 -6.19 3.12
CA LEU A 286 -23.43 -5.58 3.90
C LEU A 286 -23.88 -5.29 5.34
N LEU A 287 -25.05 -4.67 5.47
CA LEU A 287 -25.64 -4.36 6.78
C LEU A 287 -25.88 -5.62 7.60
N ARG A 288 -26.53 -6.64 7.02
CA ARG A 288 -26.91 -7.88 7.71
C ARG A 288 -25.69 -8.67 8.17
N GLU A 289 -24.66 -8.82 7.33
CA GLU A 289 -23.45 -9.55 7.72
C GLU A 289 -22.67 -8.81 8.81
N ALA A 290 -22.60 -7.47 8.76
CA ALA A 290 -21.97 -6.69 9.81
C ALA A 290 -22.76 -6.77 11.14
N GLN A 291 -24.09 -6.75 11.09
CA GLN A 291 -24.96 -6.94 12.27
C GLN A 291 -24.82 -8.31 12.92
N LYS A 292 -24.45 -9.36 12.16
CA LYS A 292 -24.07 -10.67 12.70
C LYS A 292 -22.70 -10.66 13.41
N GLY A 293 -22.03 -9.51 13.46
CA GLY A 293 -20.71 -9.36 14.07
C GLY A 293 -19.56 -9.78 13.14
N LYS A 294 -19.78 -9.96 11.84
CA LYS A 294 -18.70 -10.30 10.91
C LYS A 294 -17.93 -9.08 10.45
N ARG A 295 -16.63 -9.24 10.20
CA ARG A 295 -15.84 -8.25 9.47
C ARG A 295 -16.09 -8.38 7.96
N VAL A 296 -16.83 -7.43 7.41
CA VAL A 296 -17.27 -7.43 6.01
C VAL A 296 -16.32 -6.59 5.16
N VAL A 297 -15.81 -7.14 4.07
CA VAL A 297 -15.12 -6.36 3.04
C VAL A 297 -15.98 -6.30 1.78
N ARG A 298 -16.35 -5.09 1.35
CA ARG A 298 -16.98 -4.82 0.05
C ARG A 298 -15.89 -4.50 -0.95
N LEU A 299 -15.53 -5.47 -1.77
CA LEU A 299 -14.47 -5.36 -2.76
C LEU A 299 -15.05 -4.89 -4.09
N LYS A 300 -14.60 -3.74 -4.59
CA LYS A 300 -15.17 -3.05 -5.76
C LYS A 300 -14.09 -2.86 -6.82
N GLY A 301 -14.41 -3.14 -8.09
CA GLY A 301 -13.49 -2.87 -9.19
C GLY A 301 -13.14 -1.38 -9.30
N GLY A 302 -11.86 -1.06 -9.51
CA GLY A 302 -11.36 0.31 -9.56
C GLY A 302 -11.30 0.98 -8.19
N ASP A 303 -11.93 2.15 -8.07
CA ASP A 303 -12.04 2.94 -6.84
C ASP A 303 -13.50 2.94 -6.31
N PRO A 304 -13.73 2.82 -4.99
CA PRO A 304 -15.09 2.75 -4.44
C PRO A 304 -15.98 3.95 -4.75
N PHE A 305 -15.41 5.14 -4.91
CA PHE A 305 -16.14 6.41 -5.04
C PHE A 305 -16.09 7.03 -6.44
N ILE A 306 -15.36 6.42 -7.38
CA ILE A 306 -15.39 6.83 -8.80
C ILE A 306 -16.33 5.89 -9.57
N PHE A 307 -17.57 6.33 -9.78
CA PHE A 307 -18.64 5.58 -10.46
C PHE A 307 -18.94 4.18 -9.88
N GLY A 308 -18.48 3.90 -8.65
CA GLY A 308 -18.65 2.61 -7.98
C GLY A 308 -19.91 2.51 -7.11
N ARG A 309 -20.66 3.60 -6.88
CA ARG A 309 -21.81 3.67 -5.95
C ARG A 309 -21.47 3.35 -4.49
N GLY A 310 -20.20 3.51 -4.08
CA GLY A 310 -19.78 3.26 -2.70
C GLY A 310 -20.46 4.16 -1.67
N GLY A 311 -20.86 5.38 -2.04
CA GLY A 311 -21.59 6.28 -1.14
C GLY A 311 -22.95 5.72 -0.70
N GLU A 312 -23.74 5.20 -1.65
CA GLU A 312 -25.06 4.59 -1.37
C GLU A 312 -24.95 3.38 -0.42
N GLU A 313 -23.90 2.56 -0.59
CA GLU A 313 -23.62 1.42 0.28
C GLU A 313 -23.33 1.87 1.72
N LEU A 314 -22.57 2.96 1.90
CA LEU A 314 -22.17 3.47 3.22
C LEU A 314 -23.26 4.27 3.95
N GLU A 315 -24.09 5.02 3.23
CA GLU A 315 -25.22 5.75 3.83
C GLU A 315 -26.15 4.80 4.61
N THR A 316 -26.40 3.61 4.05
CA THR A 316 -27.19 2.55 4.70
C THR A 316 -26.56 2.11 6.03
N LEU A 317 -25.24 1.98 6.09
CA LEU A 317 -24.49 1.56 7.28
C LEU A 317 -24.43 2.65 8.34
N CYS A 318 -24.27 3.91 7.91
CA CYS A 318 -24.29 5.08 8.77
C CYS A 318 -25.61 5.15 9.57
N ASN A 319 -26.74 4.96 8.88
CA ASN A 319 -28.07 4.96 9.50
C ASN A 319 -28.27 3.84 10.54
N ALA A 320 -27.56 2.73 10.39
CA ALA A 320 -27.63 1.60 11.31
C ALA A 320 -26.58 1.62 12.42
N GLY A 321 -25.71 2.65 12.47
CA GLY A 321 -24.63 2.75 13.45
C GLY A 321 -23.53 1.70 13.25
N ILE A 322 -23.42 1.09 12.07
CA ILE A 322 -22.36 0.12 11.77
C ILE A 322 -21.06 0.88 11.47
N PRO A 323 -19.95 0.54 12.16
CA PRO A 323 -18.66 1.15 11.87
C PRO A 323 -18.19 0.79 10.46
N PHE A 324 -17.73 1.79 9.71
CA PHE A 324 -17.16 1.56 8.38
C PHE A 324 -15.89 2.35 8.12
N SER A 325 -15.14 1.92 7.10
CA SER A 325 -14.01 2.66 6.53
C SER A 325 -13.89 2.43 5.03
N VAL A 326 -13.09 3.26 4.36
CA VAL A 326 -12.85 3.17 2.91
C VAL A 326 -11.35 3.09 2.65
N VAL A 327 -10.96 2.16 1.80
CA VAL A 327 -9.63 2.04 1.22
C VAL A 327 -9.75 2.37 -0.26
N PRO A 328 -9.22 3.52 -0.72
CA PRO A 328 -9.28 3.88 -2.13
C PRO A 328 -8.51 2.88 -2.98
N GLY A 329 -8.88 2.80 -4.26
CA GLY A 329 -8.23 1.95 -5.24
C GLY A 329 -7.67 2.75 -6.41
N ILE A 330 -6.83 2.11 -7.22
CA ILE A 330 -6.44 2.68 -8.50
C ILE A 330 -7.67 2.65 -9.42
N THR A 331 -8.23 3.81 -9.73
CA THR A 331 -9.36 3.91 -10.65
C THR A 331 -8.97 3.52 -12.07
N ALA A 332 -9.94 3.07 -12.88
CA ALA A 332 -9.67 2.56 -14.23
C ALA A 332 -8.96 3.61 -15.12
N ALA A 333 -9.28 4.89 -14.98
CA ALA A 333 -8.63 5.95 -15.76
C ALA A 333 -7.12 6.01 -15.48
N SER A 334 -6.70 5.93 -14.22
CA SER A 334 -5.28 5.93 -13.86
C SER A 334 -4.58 4.65 -14.35
N GLY A 335 -5.21 3.49 -14.17
CA GLY A 335 -4.66 2.21 -14.63
C GLY A 335 -4.51 2.15 -16.14
N CYS A 336 -5.60 2.39 -16.89
CA CYS A 336 -5.58 2.40 -18.35
C CYS A 336 -4.58 3.43 -18.89
N SER A 337 -4.54 4.64 -18.32
CA SER A 337 -3.60 5.70 -18.72
C SER A 337 -2.15 5.23 -18.64
N ALA A 338 -1.75 4.67 -17.49
CA ALA A 338 -0.39 4.20 -17.27
C ALA A 338 -0.03 3.02 -18.19
N TYR A 339 -0.94 2.05 -18.34
CA TYR A 339 -0.69 0.80 -19.08
C TYR A 339 -0.92 0.92 -20.60
N SER A 340 -1.56 2.00 -21.08
CA SER A 340 -1.72 2.24 -22.52
C SER A 340 -0.69 3.23 -23.10
N GLY A 341 0.19 3.78 -22.27
CA GLY A 341 1.12 4.84 -22.68
C GLY A 341 0.42 6.18 -23.00
N ILE A 342 -0.79 6.41 -22.46
CA ILE A 342 -1.56 7.64 -22.70
C ILE A 342 -1.67 8.39 -21.38
N PRO A 343 -0.72 9.28 -21.03
CA PRO A 343 -0.83 10.06 -19.80
C PRO A 343 -2.05 10.97 -19.87
N LEU A 344 -2.87 11.02 -18.81
CA LEU A 344 -4.10 11.84 -18.83
C LEU A 344 -3.80 13.34 -18.94
N THR A 345 -2.61 13.77 -18.56
CA THR A 345 -2.13 15.15 -18.71
C THR A 345 -0.77 15.19 -19.40
N HIS A 346 -0.56 16.23 -20.18
CA HIS A 346 0.75 16.63 -20.68
C HIS A 346 0.73 18.15 -20.81
N ARG A 347 1.85 18.81 -20.47
CA ARG A 347 1.94 20.26 -20.29
C ARG A 347 1.32 21.06 -21.45
N ASP A 348 1.54 20.60 -22.67
CA ASP A 348 1.10 21.28 -23.89
C ASP A 348 -0.32 20.87 -24.36
N TYR A 349 -0.92 19.83 -23.77
CA TYR A 349 -2.10 19.17 -24.33
C TYR A 349 -3.37 19.32 -23.50
N ALA A 350 -3.28 19.18 -22.17
CA ALA A 350 -4.45 19.17 -21.31
C ALA A 350 -4.19 19.88 -19.98
N GLN A 351 -5.06 20.81 -19.64
CA GLN A 351 -5.09 21.54 -18.37
C GLN A 351 -6.14 20.97 -17.40
N SER A 352 -7.05 20.13 -17.91
CA SER A 352 -8.06 19.44 -17.13
C SER A 352 -8.21 18.00 -17.60
N VAL A 353 -8.60 17.13 -16.66
CA VAL A 353 -9.00 15.75 -16.93
C VAL A 353 -10.43 15.61 -16.46
N ARG A 354 -11.29 15.04 -17.30
CA ARG A 354 -12.69 14.84 -16.97
C ARG A 354 -13.04 13.37 -17.03
N LEU A 355 -13.46 12.82 -15.89
CA LEU A 355 -13.98 11.46 -15.81
C LEU A 355 -15.51 11.55 -15.95
N ILE A 356 -16.07 10.87 -16.96
CA ILE A 356 -17.49 10.95 -17.30
C ILE A 356 -18.08 9.55 -17.30
N THR A 357 -19.33 9.40 -16.84
CA THR A 357 -20.10 8.17 -17.06
C THR A 357 -20.88 8.30 -18.37
N GLY A 358 -20.76 7.32 -19.26
CA GLY A 358 -21.64 7.16 -20.40
C GLY A 358 -23.04 6.76 -19.96
N HIS A 359 -23.19 6.01 -18.87
CA HIS A 359 -24.51 5.64 -18.36
C HIS A 359 -25.08 6.75 -17.47
N LEU A 360 -25.99 7.54 -18.01
CA LEU A 360 -26.77 8.52 -17.26
C LEU A 360 -27.97 7.86 -16.58
N LYS A 361 -28.37 8.39 -15.41
CA LYS A 361 -29.66 8.07 -14.80
C LYS A 361 -30.75 8.49 -15.78
N THR A 362 -31.78 7.65 -15.94
CA THR A 362 -32.93 7.91 -16.85
C THR A 362 -33.40 9.36 -16.75
N GLY A 363 -33.30 10.11 -17.86
CA GLY A 363 -33.75 11.51 -17.98
C GLY A 363 -32.64 12.57 -17.92
N GLY A 364 -31.39 12.22 -17.63
CA GLY A 364 -30.26 13.15 -17.77
C GLY A 364 -29.77 13.27 -19.21
N GLU A 365 -29.19 14.40 -19.57
CA GLU A 365 -28.39 14.60 -20.79
C GLU A 365 -26.98 15.08 -20.40
N LEU A 366 -25.97 14.71 -21.18
CA LEU A 366 -24.60 15.21 -20.98
C LEU A 366 -24.50 16.65 -21.51
N ASP A 367 -23.72 17.49 -20.83
CA ASP A 367 -23.40 18.84 -21.31
C ASP A 367 -22.35 18.76 -22.42
N TRP A 368 -22.81 18.51 -23.65
CA TRP A 368 -21.96 18.27 -24.82
C TRP A 368 -21.11 19.48 -25.22
N GLU A 369 -21.63 20.70 -25.05
CA GLU A 369 -20.87 21.94 -25.31
C GLU A 369 -19.64 22.00 -24.39
N ASN A 370 -19.83 21.73 -23.10
CA ASN A 370 -18.75 21.75 -22.13
C ASN A 370 -17.75 20.58 -22.34
N LEU A 371 -18.22 19.44 -22.83
CA LEU A 371 -17.37 18.30 -23.21
C LEU A 371 -16.58 18.55 -24.50
N ALA A 372 -17.07 19.38 -25.42
CA ALA A 372 -16.38 19.70 -26.67
C ALA A 372 -15.24 20.73 -26.51
N ALA A 373 -15.12 21.37 -25.35
CA ALA A 373 -14.07 22.35 -25.07
C ALA A 373 -12.65 21.80 -25.32
N GLU A 374 -11.75 22.66 -25.81
CA GLU A 374 -10.35 22.32 -26.07
C GLU A 374 -9.52 22.16 -24.77
N LYS A 375 -8.29 21.67 -24.92
CA LYS A 375 -7.28 21.57 -23.84
C LYS A 375 -7.71 20.75 -22.62
N GLN A 376 -8.53 19.73 -22.84
CA GLN A 376 -8.93 18.75 -21.83
C GLN A 376 -8.72 17.32 -22.33
N THR A 377 -8.55 16.39 -21.39
CA THR A 377 -8.62 14.95 -21.67
C THR A 377 -9.93 14.42 -21.12
N LEU A 378 -10.77 13.87 -22.00
CA LEU A 378 -12.02 13.22 -21.60
C LEU A 378 -11.78 11.72 -21.41
N VAL A 379 -12.33 11.15 -20.34
CA VAL A 379 -12.29 9.72 -20.06
C VAL A 379 -13.70 9.22 -19.76
N PHE A 380 -14.29 8.50 -20.69
CA PHE A 380 -15.64 7.94 -20.55
C PHE A 380 -15.60 6.52 -19.98
N TYR A 381 -16.22 6.37 -18.81
CA TYR A 381 -16.57 5.10 -18.17
C TYR A 381 -17.90 4.60 -18.71
N MET A 382 -18.04 3.29 -18.92
CA MET A 382 -19.31 2.70 -19.39
C MET A 382 -19.84 3.35 -20.69
N GLY A 383 -18.95 3.91 -21.51
CA GLY A 383 -19.29 4.69 -22.71
C GLY A 383 -19.40 3.88 -23.99
N LEU A 384 -18.99 2.60 -23.98
CA LEU A 384 -18.83 1.79 -25.20
C LEU A 384 -20.11 1.70 -26.04
N ASN A 385 -21.25 1.45 -25.40
CA ASN A 385 -22.55 1.37 -26.09
C ASN A 385 -23.03 2.71 -26.66
N GLN A 386 -22.46 3.84 -26.20
CA GLN A 386 -22.80 5.18 -26.64
C GLN A 386 -21.70 5.83 -27.48
N ALA A 387 -20.68 5.07 -27.89
CA ALA A 387 -19.52 5.60 -28.62
C ALA A 387 -19.91 6.37 -29.89
N ALA A 388 -20.87 5.84 -30.67
CA ALA A 388 -21.39 6.52 -31.86
C ALA A 388 -22.11 7.84 -31.53
N THR A 389 -22.89 7.88 -30.44
CA THR A 389 -23.56 9.09 -29.96
C THR A 389 -22.55 10.12 -29.44
N ILE A 390 -21.54 9.68 -28.67
CA ILE A 390 -20.45 10.53 -28.18
C ILE A 390 -19.70 11.15 -29.36
N GLN A 391 -19.34 10.35 -30.37
CA GLN A 391 -18.71 10.83 -31.60
C GLN A 391 -19.54 11.93 -32.27
N GLN A 392 -20.82 11.64 -32.55
CA GLN A 392 -21.70 12.57 -33.25
C GLN A 392 -21.84 13.88 -32.48
N LYS A 393 -22.11 13.79 -31.16
CA LYS A 393 -22.37 14.96 -30.33
C LYS A 393 -21.14 15.82 -30.11
N LEU A 394 -19.95 15.24 -29.92
CA LEU A 394 -18.72 16.02 -29.77
C LEU A 394 -18.37 16.78 -31.06
N ILE A 395 -18.54 16.15 -32.23
CA ILE A 395 -18.31 16.80 -33.53
C ILE A 395 -19.34 17.92 -33.75
N GLU A 396 -20.61 17.67 -33.46
CA GLU A 396 -21.70 18.66 -33.55
C GLU A 396 -21.42 19.91 -32.71
N HIS A 397 -20.76 19.76 -31.56
CA HIS A 397 -20.41 20.86 -30.65
C HIS A 397 -19.00 21.43 -30.88
N GLY A 398 -18.37 21.13 -32.01
CA GLY A 398 -17.15 21.81 -32.47
C GLY A 398 -15.83 21.11 -32.14
N MET A 399 -15.83 19.91 -31.55
CA MET A 399 -14.60 19.14 -31.41
C MET A 399 -14.10 18.66 -32.79
N PRO A 400 -12.83 18.90 -33.17
CA PRO A 400 -12.31 18.48 -34.46
C PRO A 400 -12.41 16.97 -34.67
N GLY A 401 -12.87 16.54 -35.85
CA GLY A 401 -12.95 15.11 -36.21
C GLY A 401 -11.61 14.38 -36.16
N GLU A 402 -10.51 15.11 -36.37
CA GLU A 402 -9.11 14.63 -36.25
C GLU A 402 -8.61 14.58 -34.79
N MET A 403 -9.47 14.80 -33.79
CA MET A 403 -9.08 14.67 -32.38
C MET A 403 -8.68 13.21 -32.10
N PRO A 404 -7.47 12.94 -31.58
CA PRO A 404 -7.07 11.58 -31.25
C PRO A 404 -7.95 10.96 -30.17
N VAL A 405 -8.30 9.68 -30.37
CA VAL A 405 -9.10 8.87 -29.44
C VAL A 405 -8.44 7.51 -29.24
N ALA A 406 -8.65 6.91 -28.07
CA ALA A 406 -8.28 5.53 -27.80
C ALA A 406 -9.36 4.83 -26.98
N ILE A 407 -9.48 3.52 -27.15
CA ILE A 407 -10.30 2.65 -26.31
C ILE A 407 -9.38 1.62 -25.66
N VAL A 408 -9.44 1.50 -24.34
CA VAL A 408 -8.66 0.53 -23.56
C VAL A 408 -9.63 -0.47 -22.93
N GLU A 409 -9.62 -1.71 -23.41
CA GLU A 409 -10.37 -2.86 -22.88
C GLU A 409 -9.50 -3.65 -21.90
N ASN A 410 -10.10 -4.09 -20.77
CA ASN A 410 -9.42 -4.87 -19.73
C ASN A 410 -8.08 -4.24 -19.28
N GLY A 411 -8.08 -2.92 -19.06
CA GLY A 411 -6.88 -2.17 -18.71
C GLY A 411 -6.11 -2.81 -17.54
N THR A 412 -4.79 -2.85 -17.66
CA THR A 412 -3.82 -3.47 -16.72
C THR A 412 -3.81 -5.00 -16.68
N ALA A 413 -4.84 -5.67 -17.18
CA ALA A 413 -4.86 -7.13 -17.23
C ALA A 413 -3.90 -7.66 -18.32
N VAL A 414 -3.50 -8.93 -18.19
CA VAL A 414 -2.70 -9.64 -19.21
C VAL A 414 -3.43 -9.84 -20.54
N THR A 415 -4.71 -9.46 -20.63
CA THR A 415 -5.54 -9.46 -21.84
C THR A 415 -5.92 -8.04 -22.25
N GLN A 416 -5.14 -7.03 -21.84
CA GLN A 416 -5.40 -5.64 -22.20
C GLN A 416 -5.37 -5.47 -23.73
N ARG A 417 -6.40 -4.83 -24.26
CA ARG A 417 -6.46 -4.43 -25.67
C ARG A 417 -6.59 -2.92 -25.75
N VAL A 418 -5.82 -2.32 -26.63
CA VAL A 418 -5.86 -0.88 -26.90
C VAL A 418 -5.96 -0.67 -28.40
N ILE A 419 -6.99 0.06 -28.79
CA ILE A 419 -7.21 0.52 -30.16
C ILE A 419 -7.30 2.04 -30.15
N ASP A 420 -6.67 2.69 -31.13
CA ASP A 420 -6.63 4.15 -31.23
C ASP A 420 -6.87 4.61 -32.68
N GLY A 421 -7.19 5.89 -32.83
CA GLY A 421 -7.55 6.51 -34.09
C GLY A 421 -8.02 7.94 -33.88
N THR A 422 -8.95 8.41 -34.70
CA THR A 422 -9.52 9.77 -34.61
C THR A 422 -10.98 9.75 -34.18
N LEU A 423 -11.51 10.90 -33.76
CA LEU A 423 -12.89 11.03 -33.29
C LEU A 423 -13.91 10.60 -34.35
N THR A 424 -13.63 10.79 -35.64
CA THR A 424 -14.48 10.30 -36.74
C THR A 424 -14.59 8.77 -36.83
N GLN A 425 -13.66 8.05 -36.21
CA GLN A 425 -13.61 6.59 -36.21
C GLN A 425 -14.15 5.97 -34.91
N LEU A 426 -14.42 6.76 -33.87
CA LEU A 426 -14.71 6.28 -32.52
C LEU A 426 -15.83 5.21 -32.46
N GLY A 427 -16.93 5.41 -33.19
CA GLY A 427 -18.03 4.48 -33.25
C GLY A 427 -17.66 3.12 -33.86
N GLU A 428 -16.81 3.12 -34.89
CA GLU A 428 -16.32 1.90 -35.55
C GLU A 428 -15.28 1.18 -34.69
N LEU A 429 -14.37 1.92 -34.05
CA LEU A 429 -13.39 1.37 -33.11
C LEU A 429 -14.09 0.69 -31.92
N ALA A 430 -15.18 1.29 -31.42
CA ALA A 430 -15.95 0.75 -30.31
C ALA A 430 -16.62 -0.61 -30.59
N GLN A 431 -16.99 -0.89 -31.84
CA GLN A 431 -17.56 -2.19 -32.23
C GLN A 431 -16.55 -3.34 -32.14
N GLN A 432 -15.25 -3.04 -32.08
CA GLN A 432 -14.16 -4.02 -32.04
C GLN A 432 -13.73 -4.38 -30.60
N MET A 433 -14.35 -3.74 -29.62
CA MET A 433 -13.97 -3.81 -28.20
C MET A 433 -15.14 -4.33 -27.37
N ASN A 434 -14.84 -4.93 -26.22
CA ASN A 434 -15.86 -5.35 -25.26
C ASN A 434 -15.74 -4.59 -23.93
N SER A 435 -16.75 -4.75 -23.07
CA SER A 435 -16.71 -4.23 -21.69
C SER A 435 -16.02 -5.23 -20.75
N PRO A 436 -15.25 -4.76 -19.74
CA PRO A 436 -15.03 -3.37 -19.37
C PRO A 436 -13.99 -2.66 -20.26
N SER A 437 -14.34 -1.45 -20.70
CA SER A 437 -13.44 -0.58 -21.46
C SER A 437 -13.62 0.90 -21.10
N LEU A 438 -12.56 1.69 -21.33
CA LEU A 438 -12.57 3.14 -21.24
C LEU A 438 -12.32 3.77 -22.60
N ILE A 439 -13.04 4.85 -22.91
CA ILE A 439 -12.76 5.70 -24.07
C ILE A 439 -12.01 6.94 -23.57
N ILE A 440 -10.86 7.22 -24.16
CA ILE A 440 -10.02 8.39 -23.88
C ILE A 440 -10.01 9.29 -25.13
N ILE A 441 -10.35 10.56 -24.97
CA ILE A 441 -10.40 11.54 -26.07
C ILE A 441 -9.53 12.73 -25.68
N GLY A 442 -8.55 13.05 -26.52
CA GLY A 442 -7.67 14.20 -26.31
C GLY A 442 -6.30 14.05 -26.98
N ARG A 443 -5.61 15.18 -27.17
CA ARG A 443 -4.30 15.22 -27.85
C ARG A 443 -3.23 14.33 -27.19
N VAL A 444 -3.39 14.02 -25.90
CA VAL A 444 -2.50 13.10 -25.16
C VAL A 444 -2.47 11.68 -25.72
N VAL A 445 -3.50 11.23 -26.45
CA VAL A 445 -3.50 9.90 -27.07
C VAL A 445 -2.34 9.74 -28.07
N GLY A 446 -1.94 10.82 -28.76
CA GLY A 446 -0.80 10.82 -29.68
C GLY A 446 0.56 10.59 -29.02
N LEU A 447 0.65 10.55 -27.68
CA LEU A 447 1.87 10.19 -26.96
C LEU A 447 2.10 8.67 -26.90
N ARG A 448 1.06 7.86 -27.16
CA ARG A 448 1.11 6.39 -27.10
C ARG A 448 2.23 5.83 -27.96
N ASP A 449 2.46 6.36 -29.17
CA ASP A 449 3.53 5.93 -30.07
C ASP A 449 4.92 5.98 -29.43
N LYS A 450 5.13 6.91 -28.49
CA LYS A 450 6.41 7.10 -27.79
C LYS A 450 6.46 6.42 -26.44
N LEU A 451 5.30 6.22 -25.79
CA LEU A 451 5.21 5.85 -24.38
C LEU A 451 4.61 4.45 -24.13
N ASN A 452 4.15 3.75 -25.17
CA ASN A 452 3.64 2.39 -25.01
C ASN A 452 4.76 1.44 -24.55
N TRP A 453 4.62 0.91 -23.34
CA TRP A 453 5.57 -0.01 -22.73
C TRP A 453 4.96 -1.38 -22.39
N PHE A 454 3.63 -1.47 -22.34
CA PHE A 454 2.90 -2.70 -22.01
C PHE A 454 2.47 -3.44 -23.29
N SER A 455 2.27 -4.76 -23.18
CA SER A 455 1.82 -5.57 -24.31
C SER A 455 0.39 -5.23 -24.73
N ASN A 456 0.11 -5.38 -26.03
CA ASN A 456 -1.22 -5.21 -26.60
C ASN A 456 -1.71 -6.57 -27.13
N HIS A 457 -2.97 -6.90 -26.92
CA HIS A 457 -3.55 -8.22 -27.23
C HIS A 457 -4.68 -8.20 -28.27
#